data_AF-N9HPV7-F1
#
_entry.id   AF-N9HPV7-F1
#
_cell.length_a   1.000
_cell.length_b   1.000
_cell.length_c   1.000
_cell.angle_alpha   90.00
_cell.angle_beta   90.00
_cell.angle_gamma   90.00
#
_symmetry.space_group_name_H-M   'P 1'
#
loop_
_entity.id
_entity.type
_entity.pdbx_description
1 polymer ?
#
loop_
_entity_poly.entity_id
_entity_poly.type
_entity_poly.pdbx_seq_one_letter_code
_entity_poly.pdbx_strand_id
1 'polypeptide(L)'
;MAEGNNNEVMIQLPWTVPQQPLYATHIEADSESKKIPLDLNVSSTDTTAISSFALSVIIALILGSLATWLAYWYGRKSFDLTKQSFDSLIEQIKSSEKITLTTNQELIKSQESQKKFELSFQRKEADRAEFRKLSFEYISTVKLTLKFLLIKLSNIEDESWAYLVENSYDKFFDTFNEQLDEDFNKLGAISLHLFLILNNKSKNHYQFSEKIELINRLVLSILSTLESKAETKEKTEDLAKKINDLLIFMTEIIHSDESFN
;
A
#
# COMPACT_ATOMS: atom_id res chain seq x y z
N MET A 1 -22.37 -54.68 1.12
CA MET A 1 -23.21 -55.40 0.13
C MET A 1 -23.98 -54.33 -0.63
N ALA A 2 -24.11 -54.49 -1.96
CA ALA A 2 -24.46 -53.50 -3.00
C ALA A 2 -23.28 -52.54 -3.33
N GLU A 3 -22.52 -52.74 -4.41
CA GLU A 3 -22.79 -52.71 -5.87
C GLU A 3 -22.45 -51.34 -6.47
N GLY A 4 -21.56 -51.35 -7.47
CA GLY A 4 -21.01 -50.14 -8.08
C GLY A 4 -20.20 -50.42 -9.35
N ASN A 5 -20.76 -51.23 -10.24
CA ASN A 5 -20.64 -51.18 -11.70
C ASN A 5 -19.23 -51.16 -12.35
N ASN A 6 -18.74 -52.36 -12.67
CA ASN A 6 -17.67 -52.57 -13.65
C ASN A 6 -18.25 -52.34 -15.06
N ASN A 7 -18.10 -51.13 -15.60
CA ASN A 7 -18.33 -50.90 -17.02
C ASN A 7 -17.16 -51.49 -17.82
N GLU A 8 -17.24 -52.79 -18.11
CA GLU A 8 -16.53 -53.38 -19.24
C GLU A 8 -17.05 -52.72 -20.52
N VAL A 9 -16.23 -51.85 -21.10
CA VAL A 9 -16.51 -51.27 -22.42
C VAL A 9 -16.33 -52.39 -23.45
N MET A 10 -17.43 -53.09 -23.72
CA MET A 10 -17.60 -54.03 -24.82
C MET A 10 -17.53 -53.26 -26.14
N ILE A 11 -16.33 -53.14 -26.70
CA ILE A 11 -16.16 -52.67 -28.08
C ILE A 11 -16.56 -53.83 -29.00
N GLN A 12 -17.78 -53.76 -29.53
CA GLN A 12 -18.22 -54.63 -30.62
C GLN A 12 -17.43 -54.27 -31.89
N LEU A 13 -16.64 -55.21 -32.39
CA LEU A 13 -16.00 -55.10 -33.70
C LEU A 13 -17.02 -55.52 -34.79
N PRO A 14 -17.18 -54.76 -35.89
CA PRO A 14 -18.33 -54.87 -36.79
C PRO A 14 -18.18 -55.93 -37.89
N TRP A 15 -17.35 -56.95 -37.72
CA TRP A 15 -17.14 -57.94 -38.77
C TRP A 15 -17.09 -59.36 -38.21
N THR A 16 -17.96 -60.21 -38.77
CA THR A 16 -18.00 -61.66 -38.53
C THR A 16 -17.00 -62.36 -39.44
N VAL A 17 -16.28 -63.35 -38.89
CA VAL A 17 -15.44 -64.26 -39.67
C VAL A 17 -16.37 -65.14 -40.53
N PRO A 18 -16.23 -65.19 -41.86
CA PRO A 18 -16.99 -66.14 -42.66
C PRO A 18 -16.51 -67.56 -42.31
N GLN A 19 -17.43 -68.41 -41.85
CA GLN A 19 -17.17 -69.84 -41.78
C GLN A 19 -17.00 -70.37 -43.21
N GLN A 20 -15.82 -70.93 -43.51
CA GLN A 20 -15.63 -71.60 -44.78
C GLN A 20 -16.46 -72.89 -44.79
N PRO A 21 -17.27 -73.16 -45.83
CA PRO A 21 -17.92 -74.45 -45.96
C PRO A 21 -16.85 -75.55 -46.10
N LEU A 22 -17.02 -76.60 -45.30
CA LEU A 22 -16.19 -77.79 -45.33
C LEU A 22 -16.55 -78.58 -46.59
N TYR A 23 -15.90 -78.28 -47.71
CA TYR A 23 -15.99 -79.12 -48.89
C TYR A 23 -15.19 -80.40 -48.64
N ALA A 24 -15.89 -81.43 -48.18
CA ALA A 24 -15.42 -82.80 -48.33
C ALA A 24 -15.48 -83.12 -49.84
N THR A 25 -14.33 -83.15 -50.51
CA THR A 25 -14.24 -83.71 -51.85
C THR A 25 -14.48 -85.22 -51.77
N HIS A 26 -15.67 -85.65 -52.16
CA HIS A 26 -15.93 -87.05 -52.48
C HIS A 26 -15.15 -87.37 -53.75
N ILE A 27 -14.04 -88.11 -53.64
CA ILE A 27 -13.38 -88.70 -54.80
C ILE A 27 -14.17 -89.98 -55.11
N GLU A 28 -15.17 -89.87 -55.97
CA GLU A 28 -15.63 -91.03 -56.73
C GLU A 28 -14.56 -91.31 -57.79
N ALA A 29 -13.78 -92.36 -57.56
CA ALA A 29 -12.81 -92.87 -58.51
C ALA A 29 -13.58 -93.46 -59.70
N ASP A 30 -13.72 -92.68 -60.76
CA ASP A 30 -14.25 -93.16 -62.03
C ASP A 30 -13.20 -94.06 -62.67
N SER A 31 -13.42 -95.37 -62.56
CA SER A 31 -12.56 -96.41 -63.08
C SER A 31 -12.92 -96.66 -64.54
N GLU A 32 -12.24 -96.00 -65.47
CA GLU A 32 -11.88 -96.62 -66.75
C GLU A 32 -10.77 -95.86 -67.47
N SER A 33 -9.82 -96.63 -67.99
CA SER A 33 -8.52 -96.21 -68.48
C SER A 33 -8.58 -95.19 -69.63
N LYS A 34 -8.17 -93.95 -69.36
CA LYS A 34 -7.73 -93.01 -70.38
C LYS A 34 -6.34 -92.51 -70.01
N LYS A 35 -5.34 -92.81 -70.84
CA LYS A 35 -3.99 -92.27 -70.67
C LYS A 35 -4.04 -90.76 -70.85
N ILE A 36 -4.05 -90.03 -69.74
CA ILE A 36 -3.87 -88.58 -69.73
C ILE A 36 -2.37 -88.35 -69.97
N PRO A 37 -1.98 -87.54 -70.97
CA PRO A 37 -0.57 -87.19 -71.12
C PRO A 37 -0.11 -86.47 -69.86
N LEU A 38 0.89 -87.01 -69.17
CA LEU A 38 1.58 -86.31 -68.11
C LEU A 38 2.43 -85.23 -68.77
N ASP A 39 1.85 -84.05 -68.94
CA ASP A 39 2.58 -82.88 -69.39
C ASP A 39 3.57 -82.51 -68.27
N LEU A 40 4.82 -82.95 -68.45
CA LEU A 40 5.95 -82.63 -67.58
C LEU A 40 6.36 -81.16 -67.67
N ASN A 41 5.58 -80.31 -68.36
CA ASN A 41 5.74 -78.86 -68.33
C ASN A 41 5.01 -78.19 -67.15
N VAL A 42 5.00 -78.83 -65.97
CA VAL A 42 4.80 -78.17 -64.68
C VAL A 42 6.11 -77.50 -64.23
N SER A 43 6.72 -76.68 -65.10
CA SER A 43 7.84 -75.80 -64.73
C SER A 43 7.40 -74.43 -64.24
N SER A 44 6.09 -74.25 -63.99
CA SER A 44 5.50 -72.93 -63.68
C SER A 44 4.92 -72.80 -62.27
N THR A 45 4.93 -73.85 -61.44
CA THR A 45 4.50 -73.75 -60.03
C THR A 45 5.64 -73.28 -59.14
N ASP A 46 6.85 -73.84 -59.32
CA ASP A 46 8.03 -73.40 -58.57
C ASP A 46 8.48 -71.99 -59.01
N THR A 47 8.43 -71.68 -60.31
CA THR A 47 8.84 -70.36 -60.84
C THR A 47 7.90 -69.23 -60.43
N THR A 48 6.58 -69.49 -60.33
CA THR A 48 5.57 -68.49 -59.92
C THR A 48 5.52 -68.32 -58.39
N ALA A 49 5.75 -69.40 -57.62
CA ALA A 49 5.88 -69.31 -56.17
C ALA A 49 7.17 -68.58 -55.75
N ILE A 50 8.28 -68.83 -56.44
CA ILE A 50 9.56 -68.14 -56.19
C ILE A 50 9.47 -66.65 -56.59
N SER A 51 8.79 -66.32 -57.70
CA SER A 51 8.64 -64.91 -58.12
C SER A 51 7.72 -64.10 -57.21
N SER A 52 6.63 -64.69 -56.71
CA SER A 52 5.75 -64.06 -55.71
C SER A 52 6.43 -63.90 -54.35
N PHE A 53 7.24 -64.89 -53.94
CA PHE A 53 8.08 -64.78 -52.74
C PHE A 53 9.14 -63.67 -52.88
N ALA A 54 9.83 -63.60 -54.01
CA ALA A 54 10.81 -62.55 -54.30
C ALA A 54 10.18 -61.15 -54.32
N LEU A 55 9.01 -61.00 -54.94
CA LEU A 55 8.26 -59.74 -54.94
C LEU A 55 7.84 -59.33 -53.52
N SER A 56 7.37 -60.28 -52.71
CA SER A 56 7.01 -60.05 -51.30
C SER A 56 8.21 -59.59 -50.48
N VAL A 57 9.38 -60.22 -50.63
CA VAL A 57 10.62 -59.82 -49.96
C VAL A 57 11.03 -58.40 -50.36
N ILE A 58 10.95 -58.05 -51.66
CA ILE A 58 11.27 -56.69 -52.14
C ILE A 58 10.31 -55.66 -51.54
N ILE A 59 9.00 -55.93 -51.55
CA ILE A 59 7.99 -55.04 -50.96
C ILE A 59 8.23 -54.90 -49.46
N ALA A 60 8.52 -55.99 -48.75
CA ALA A 60 8.82 -55.98 -47.32
C ALA A 60 10.06 -55.15 -46.99
N LEU A 61 11.13 -55.24 -47.79
CA LEU A 61 12.34 -54.44 -47.62
C LEU A 61 12.09 -52.95 -47.86
N ILE A 62 11.30 -52.60 -48.88
CA ILE A 62 10.92 -51.21 -49.16
C ILE A 62 10.08 -50.64 -48.02
N LEU A 63 9.04 -51.37 -47.59
CA LEU A 63 8.18 -50.95 -46.48
C LEU A 63 8.93 -50.85 -45.16
N GLY A 64 9.81 -51.82 -44.85
CA GLY A 64 10.65 -51.80 -43.66
C GLY A 64 11.62 -50.61 -43.66
N SER A 65 12.21 -50.29 -44.81
CA SER A 65 13.11 -49.14 -44.96
C SER A 65 12.35 -47.82 -44.83
N LEU A 66 11.18 -47.69 -45.45
CA LEU A 66 10.32 -46.51 -45.33
C LEU A 66 9.81 -46.31 -43.90
N ALA A 67 9.38 -47.38 -43.23
CA ALA A 67 8.94 -47.32 -41.83
C ALA A 67 10.09 -46.88 -40.90
N THR A 68 11.30 -47.43 -41.10
CA THR A 68 12.49 -47.04 -40.34
C THR A 68 12.87 -45.59 -40.59
N TRP A 69 12.81 -45.13 -41.84
CA TRP A 69 13.08 -43.75 -42.21
C TRP A 69 12.05 -42.78 -41.60
N LEU A 70 10.76 -43.10 -41.68
CA LEU A 70 9.68 -42.32 -41.06
C LEU A 70 9.86 -42.24 -39.55
N ALA A 71 10.13 -43.36 -38.88
CA ALA A 71 10.36 -43.40 -37.43
C ALA A 71 11.55 -42.52 -37.03
N TYR A 72 12.66 -42.59 -37.77
CA TYR A 72 13.81 -41.72 -37.56
C TYR A 72 13.47 -40.23 -37.78
N TRP A 73 12.73 -39.92 -38.86
CA TRP A 73 12.35 -38.54 -39.19
C TRP A 73 11.41 -37.94 -38.14
N TYR A 74 10.37 -38.68 -37.74
CA TYR A 74 9.46 -38.25 -36.66
C TYR A 74 10.20 -38.11 -35.34
N GLY A 75 11.05 -39.07 -34.96
CA GLY A 75 11.85 -38.99 -33.73
C GLY A 75 12.75 -37.75 -33.70
N ARG A 76 13.43 -37.45 -34.81
CA ARG A 76 14.26 -36.24 -34.95
C ARG A 76 13.42 -34.97 -34.86
N LYS A 77 12.29 -34.91 -35.57
CA LYS A 77 11.41 -33.72 -35.57
C LYS A 77 10.78 -33.46 -34.21
N SER A 78 10.35 -34.50 -33.51
CA SER A 78 9.84 -34.42 -32.14
C SER A 78 10.91 -33.90 -31.18
N PHE A 79 12.15 -34.42 -31.26
CA PHE A 79 13.24 -33.94 -30.42
C PHE A 79 13.58 -32.46 -30.68
N ASP A 80 13.59 -32.03 -31.95
CA ASP A 80 13.82 -30.63 -32.31
C ASP A 80 12.73 -29.70 -31.75
N LEU A 81 11.45 -30.10 -31.84
CA LEU A 81 10.33 -29.34 -31.26
C LEU A 81 10.43 -29.28 -29.73
N THR A 82 10.69 -30.42 -29.08
CA THR A 82 10.88 -30.49 -27.63
C THR A 82 12.04 -29.60 -27.18
N LYS A 83 13.16 -29.59 -27.91
CA LYS A 83 14.29 -28.71 -27.64
C LYS A 83 13.89 -27.23 -27.72
N GLN A 84 13.18 -26.82 -28.78
CA GLN A 84 12.70 -25.45 -28.92
C GLN A 84 11.74 -25.05 -27.79
N SER A 85 10.86 -25.96 -27.37
CA SER A 85 9.97 -25.72 -26.22
C SER A 85 10.74 -25.54 -24.92
N PHE A 86 11.77 -26.37 -24.66
CA PHE A 86 12.62 -26.22 -23.48
C PHE A 86 13.41 -24.90 -23.51
N ASP A 87 13.99 -24.54 -24.66
CA ASP A 87 14.73 -23.28 -24.81
C ASP A 87 13.81 -22.08 -24.55
N SER A 88 12.58 -22.09 -25.09
CA SER A 88 11.58 -21.06 -24.85
C SER A 88 11.17 -20.97 -23.36
N LEU A 89 10.98 -22.12 -22.70
CA LEU A 89 10.67 -22.15 -21.26
C LEU A 89 11.82 -21.59 -20.42
N ILE A 90 13.07 -21.93 -20.74
CA ILE A 90 14.25 -21.39 -20.05
C ILE A 90 14.31 -19.87 -20.22
N GLU A 91 14.06 -19.37 -21.42
CA GLU A 91 14.03 -17.92 -21.69
C GLU A 91 12.91 -17.22 -20.92
N GLN A 92 11.71 -17.81 -20.88
CA GLN A 92 10.58 -17.29 -20.10
C GLN A 92 10.88 -17.25 -18.60
N ILE A 93 11.50 -18.30 -18.05
CA ILE A 93 11.89 -18.34 -16.62
C ILE A 93 12.89 -17.23 -16.31
N LYS A 94 13.94 -17.07 -17.13
CA LYS A 94 14.94 -16.00 -16.94
C LYS A 94 14.32 -14.60 -17.05
N SER A 95 13.43 -14.41 -18.02
CA SER A 95 12.70 -13.15 -18.18
C SER A 95 11.81 -12.88 -16.97
N SER A 96 11.07 -13.89 -16.49
CA SER A 96 10.21 -13.78 -15.32
C SER A 96 11.01 -13.47 -14.05
N GLU A 97 12.15 -14.14 -13.83
CA GLU A 97 13.04 -13.85 -12.69
C GLU A 97 13.49 -12.39 -12.71
N LYS A 98 13.93 -11.90 -13.87
CA LYS A 98 14.36 -10.51 -14.04
C LYS A 98 13.22 -9.53 -13.79
N ILE A 99 12.02 -9.80 -14.31
CA ILE A 99 10.84 -8.96 -14.09
C ILE A 99 10.48 -8.96 -12.60
N THR A 100 10.39 -10.14 -11.96
CA THR A 100 10.07 -10.25 -10.53
C THR A 100 11.09 -9.50 -9.68
N LEU A 101 12.39 -9.63 -9.97
CA LEU A 101 13.44 -8.90 -9.25
C LEU A 101 13.31 -7.39 -9.43
N THR A 102 13.07 -6.92 -10.66
CA THR A 102 12.90 -5.50 -10.97
C THR A 102 11.66 -4.93 -10.29
N THR A 103 10.51 -5.60 -10.42
CA THR A 103 9.25 -5.20 -9.80
C THR A 103 9.37 -5.17 -8.28
N ASN A 104 10.02 -6.16 -7.66
CA ASN A 104 10.24 -6.17 -6.21
C ASN A 104 11.12 -4.99 -5.77
N GLN A 105 12.18 -4.66 -6.52
CA GLN A 105 13.01 -3.48 -6.22
C GLN A 105 12.22 -2.17 -6.33
N GLU A 106 11.38 -2.03 -7.34
CA GLU A 106 10.51 -0.86 -7.51
C GLU A 106 9.44 -0.77 -6.40
N LEU A 107 8.85 -1.89 -6.01
CA LEU A 107 7.90 -1.97 -4.90
C LEU A 107 8.55 -1.56 -3.58
N ILE A 108 9.76 -2.03 -3.28
CA ILE A 108 10.49 -1.65 -2.07
C ILE A 108 10.75 -0.13 -2.06
N LYS A 109 11.28 0.42 -3.16
CA LYS A 109 11.51 1.88 -3.28
C LYS A 109 10.22 2.68 -3.13
N SER A 110 9.14 2.20 -3.72
CA SER A 110 7.82 2.83 -3.61
C SER A 110 7.33 2.81 -2.16
N GLN A 111 7.40 1.67 -1.48
CA GLN A 111 7.04 1.52 -0.07
C GLN A 111 7.89 2.41 0.85
N GLU A 112 9.21 2.48 0.64
CA GLU A 112 10.10 3.38 1.39
C GLU A 112 9.70 4.85 1.20
N SER A 113 9.41 5.25 -0.05
CA SER A 113 9.00 6.62 -0.35
C SER A 113 7.66 6.98 0.27
N GLN A 114 6.68 6.07 0.22
CA GLN A 114 5.37 6.23 0.84
C GLN A 114 5.49 6.31 2.36
N LYS A 115 6.31 5.43 2.98
CA LYS A 115 6.51 5.45 4.42
C LYS A 115 7.18 6.74 4.88
N LYS A 116 8.18 7.23 4.13
CA LYS A 116 8.83 8.51 4.41
C LYS A 116 7.85 9.68 4.29
N PHE A 117 7.00 9.66 3.27
CA PHE A 117 5.96 10.67 3.09
C PHE A 117 4.96 10.64 4.26
N GLU A 118 4.44 9.46 4.61
CA GLU A 118 3.52 9.25 5.73
C GLU A 118 4.11 9.77 7.04
N LEU A 119 5.34 9.39 7.39
CA LEU A 119 6.02 9.86 8.60
C LEU A 119 6.20 11.38 8.61
N SER A 120 6.56 11.96 7.47
CA SER A 120 6.70 13.42 7.35
C SER A 120 5.36 14.15 7.52
N PHE A 121 4.27 13.56 7.02
CA PHE A 121 2.93 14.09 7.14
C PHE A 121 2.44 13.98 8.59
N GLN A 122 2.59 12.82 9.23
CA GLN A 122 2.24 12.60 10.64
C GLN A 122 2.97 13.57 11.56
N ARG A 123 4.28 13.77 11.36
CA ARG A 123 5.05 14.77 12.13
C ARG A 123 4.51 16.18 11.91
N LYS A 124 4.20 16.56 10.67
CA LYS A 124 3.61 17.89 10.37
C LYS A 124 2.24 18.08 10.99
N GLU A 125 1.41 17.06 11.06
CA GLU A 125 0.11 17.09 11.75
C GLU A 125 0.28 17.19 13.26
N ALA A 126 1.16 16.39 13.87
CA ALA A 126 1.45 16.44 15.30
C ALA A 126 1.94 17.83 15.73
N ASP A 127 2.92 18.39 15.01
CA ASP A 127 3.44 19.73 15.29
C ASP A 127 2.35 20.81 15.12
N ARG A 128 1.43 20.65 14.17
CA ARG A 128 0.30 21.59 13.98
C ARG A 128 -0.72 21.50 15.11
N ALA A 129 -1.06 20.28 15.54
CA ALA A 129 -1.97 20.06 16.65
C ALA A 129 -1.39 20.60 17.97
N GLU A 130 -0.09 20.36 18.21
CA GLU A 130 0.62 20.87 19.37
C GLU A 130 0.69 22.41 19.35
N PHE A 131 1.03 22.99 18.20
CA PHE A 131 0.98 24.45 18.01
C PHE A 131 -0.41 25.02 18.33
N ARG A 132 -1.48 24.48 17.76
CA ARG A 132 -2.86 24.94 18.03
C ARG A 132 -3.19 24.88 19.52
N LYS A 133 -2.85 23.77 20.17
CA LYS A 133 -3.07 23.57 21.61
C LYS A 133 -2.34 24.64 22.43
N LEU A 134 -1.03 24.81 22.19
CA LEU A 134 -0.20 25.77 22.93
C LEU A 134 -0.63 27.22 22.69
N SER A 135 -0.95 27.56 21.45
CA SER A 135 -1.46 28.88 21.08
C SER A 135 -2.77 29.21 21.79
N PHE A 136 -3.69 28.24 21.86
CA PHE A 136 -4.93 28.39 22.59
C PHE A 136 -4.71 28.51 24.10
N GLU A 137 -3.83 27.68 24.66
CA GLU A 137 -3.47 27.71 26.08
C GLU A 137 -2.83 29.04 26.46
N TYR A 138 -1.92 29.57 25.63
CA TYR A 138 -1.29 30.87 25.80
C TYR A 138 -2.35 31.99 25.84
N ILE A 139 -3.16 32.12 24.78
CA ILE A 139 -4.15 33.20 24.68
C ILE A 139 -5.18 33.10 25.81
N SER A 140 -5.61 31.89 26.16
CA SER A 140 -6.57 31.68 27.25
C SER A 140 -5.98 32.08 28.61
N THR A 141 -4.71 31.74 28.86
CA THR A 141 -4.01 32.12 30.09
C THR A 141 -3.91 33.64 30.19
N VAL A 142 -3.40 34.32 29.14
CA VAL A 142 -3.35 35.80 29.12
C VAL A 142 -4.73 36.41 29.38
N LYS A 143 -5.76 35.90 28.70
CA LYS A 143 -7.14 36.39 28.84
C LYS A 143 -7.68 36.24 30.27
N LEU A 144 -7.39 35.11 30.93
CA LEU A 144 -7.80 34.87 32.32
C LEU A 144 -7.07 35.80 33.28
N THR A 145 -5.74 35.94 33.13
CA THR A 145 -4.92 36.83 33.95
C THR A 145 -5.39 38.29 33.83
N LEU A 146 -5.64 38.77 32.60
CA LEU A 146 -6.14 40.12 32.35
C LEU A 146 -7.55 40.36 32.90
N LYS A 147 -8.45 39.36 32.82
CA LYS A 147 -9.79 39.46 33.42
C LYS A 147 -9.73 39.50 34.94
N PHE A 148 -8.89 38.67 35.54
CA PHE A 148 -8.63 38.71 36.98
C PHE A 148 -8.14 40.09 37.39
N LEU A 149 -7.22 40.67 36.61
CA LEU A 149 -6.69 42.01 36.82
C LEU A 149 -7.79 43.09 36.76
N LEU A 150 -8.66 43.06 35.75
CA LEU A 150 -9.79 43.97 35.64
C LEU A 150 -10.72 43.90 36.85
N ILE A 151 -11.08 42.70 37.31
CA ILE A 151 -11.94 42.51 38.48
C ILE A 151 -11.29 43.12 39.73
N LYS A 152 -9.98 42.94 39.89
CA LYS A 152 -9.23 43.51 41.00
C LYS A 152 -9.19 45.03 40.95
N LEU A 153 -8.99 45.62 39.77
CA LEU A 153 -9.01 47.07 39.58
C LEU A 153 -10.42 47.67 39.78
N SER A 154 -11.48 46.99 39.34
CA SER A 154 -12.86 47.48 39.47
C SER A 154 -13.40 47.46 40.90
N ASN A 155 -12.86 46.60 41.76
CA ASN A 155 -13.27 46.48 43.16
C ASN A 155 -12.63 47.54 44.07
N ILE A 156 -11.87 48.49 43.52
CA ILE A 156 -11.30 49.60 44.28
C ILE A 156 -12.34 50.74 44.29
N GLU A 157 -13.10 50.87 45.38
CA GLU A 157 -14.09 51.96 45.57
C GLU A 157 -13.41 53.33 45.74
N ASP A 158 -14.08 54.42 45.31
CA ASP A 158 -13.56 55.79 45.32
C ASP A 158 -13.08 56.27 46.71
N GLU A 159 -13.77 55.91 47.80
CA GLU A 159 -13.38 56.25 49.19
C GLU A 159 -12.30 55.31 49.77
N SER A 160 -12.05 54.17 49.11
CA SER A 160 -11.10 53.15 49.56
C SER A 160 -9.70 53.31 48.99
N TRP A 161 -9.50 54.18 47.98
CA TRP A 161 -8.16 54.46 47.42
C TRP A 161 -7.19 55.04 48.44
N ALA A 162 -7.64 56.03 49.23
CA ALA A 162 -6.81 56.63 50.28
C ALA A 162 -6.46 55.61 51.38
N TYR A 163 -7.43 54.77 51.76
CA TYR A 163 -7.24 53.73 52.77
C TYR A 163 -6.37 52.55 52.29
N LEU A 164 -6.52 52.13 51.03
CA LEU A 164 -5.70 51.11 50.40
C LEU A 164 -4.24 51.58 50.32
N VAL A 165 -4.01 52.80 49.82
CA VAL A 165 -2.65 53.40 49.73
C VAL A 165 -1.99 53.52 51.11
N GLU A 166 -2.73 53.84 52.17
CA GLU A 166 -2.18 54.01 53.52
C GLU A 166 -2.02 52.72 54.35
N ASN A 167 -2.87 51.70 54.19
CA ASN A 167 -2.95 50.61 55.18
C ASN A 167 -2.92 49.17 54.61
N SER A 168 -3.10 48.96 53.30
CA SER A 168 -3.25 47.59 52.75
C SER A 168 -2.72 47.39 51.33
N TYR A 169 -2.08 48.40 50.74
CA TYR A 169 -1.53 48.38 49.38
C TYR A 169 -0.54 47.23 49.21
N ASP A 170 0.44 47.12 50.10
CA ASP A 170 1.51 46.13 49.96
C ASP A 170 0.95 44.70 50.06
N LYS A 171 0.04 44.41 50.98
CA LYS A 171 -0.56 43.07 51.13
C LYS A 171 -1.50 42.68 49.98
N PHE A 172 -2.26 43.65 49.46
CA PHE A 172 -3.10 43.46 48.28
C PHE A 172 -2.22 43.15 47.05
N PHE A 173 -1.14 43.91 46.87
CA PHE A 173 -0.18 43.68 45.80
C PHE A 173 0.65 42.41 45.98
N ASP A 174 1.01 41.99 47.19
CA ASP A 174 1.79 40.77 47.42
C ASP A 174 1.02 39.51 46.98
N THR A 175 -0.25 39.38 47.40
CA THR A 175 -1.08 38.22 47.01
C THR A 175 -1.42 38.26 45.51
N PHE A 176 -1.53 39.46 44.96
CA PHE A 176 -1.74 39.69 43.53
C PHE A 176 -0.49 39.38 42.70
N ASN A 177 0.70 39.72 43.21
CA ASN A 177 2.00 39.45 42.59
C ASN A 177 2.30 37.96 42.57
N GLU A 178 1.98 37.20 43.62
CA GLU A 178 2.16 35.73 43.61
C GLU A 178 1.36 35.05 42.47
N GLN A 179 0.08 35.41 42.30
CA GLN A 179 -0.75 34.85 41.22
C GLN A 179 -0.26 35.29 39.84
N LEU A 180 0.16 36.55 39.71
CA LEU A 180 0.74 37.05 38.47
C LEU A 180 2.03 36.34 38.12
N ASP A 181 2.95 36.17 39.08
CA ASP A 181 4.21 35.46 38.87
C ASP A 181 3.98 34.01 38.41
N GLU A 182 3.01 33.30 38.99
CA GLU A 182 2.65 31.95 38.54
C GLU A 182 2.15 31.95 37.09
N ASP A 183 1.22 32.86 36.77
CA ASP A 183 0.66 33.00 35.42
C ASP A 183 1.75 33.39 34.40
N PHE A 184 2.68 34.28 34.76
CA PHE A 184 3.78 34.70 33.89
C PHE A 184 4.81 33.60 33.68
N ASN A 185 5.15 32.84 34.71
CA ASN A 185 6.03 31.68 34.57
C ASN A 185 5.41 30.66 33.61
N LYS A 186 4.10 30.41 33.73
CA LYS A 186 3.36 29.54 32.80
C LYS A 186 3.37 30.10 31.37
N LEU A 187 3.10 31.39 31.19
CA LEU A 187 3.14 32.06 29.88
C LEU A 187 4.53 32.01 29.25
N GLY A 188 5.58 32.19 30.05
CA GLY A 188 6.98 32.07 29.61
C GLY A 188 7.30 30.66 29.10
N ALA A 189 6.88 29.63 29.82
CA ALA A 189 7.06 28.23 29.40
C ALA A 189 6.32 27.93 28.08
N ILE A 190 5.06 28.37 27.96
CA ILE A 190 4.27 28.19 26.73
C ILE A 190 4.90 28.97 25.57
N SER A 191 5.35 30.21 25.81
CA SER A 191 6.00 31.04 24.78
C SER A 191 7.30 30.43 24.28
N LEU A 192 8.10 29.82 25.16
CA LEU A 192 9.31 29.09 24.76
C LEU A 192 8.97 27.87 23.90
N HIS A 193 7.97 27.08 24.29
CA HIS A 193 7.53 25.95 23.48
C HIS A 193 7.01 26.37 22.11
N LEU A 194 6.19 27.42 22.06
CA LEU A 194 5.73 28.00 20.79
C LEU A 194 6.93 28.41 19.94
N PHE A 195 7.90 29.13 20.51
CA PHE A 195 9.11 29.52 19.79
C PHE A 195 9.86 28.31 19.19
N LEU A 196 10.05 27.23 19.96
CA LEU A 196 10.74 26.03 19.49
C LEU A 196 10.02 25.33 18.32
N ILE A 197 8.68 25.33 18.33
CA ILE A 197 7.86 24.77 17.25
C ILE A 197 7.89 25.69 16.01
N LEU A 198 7.87 27.00 16.24
CA LEU A 198 7.82 28.05 15.21
C LEU A 198 9.16 28.24 14.48
N ASN A 199 10.29 28.05 15.16
CA ASN A 199 11.64 28.25 14.63
C ASN A 199 12.03 27.33 13.45
N ASN A 200 11.11 26.46 13.00
CA ASN A 200 11.35 25.50 11.94
C ASN A 200 10.33 25.57 10.78
N LYS A 201 9.40 26.54 10.73
CA LYS A 201 8.22 26.43 9.83
C LYS A 201 7.69 27.73 9.18
N SER A 202 6.78 27.48 8.22
CA SER A 202 6.23 28.32 7.14
C SER A 202 5.79 29.76 7.46
N LYS A 203 5.55 30.56 6.41
CA LYS A 203 5.08 31.96 6.45
C LYS A 203 3.91 32.25 7.41
N ASN A 204 2.97 31.31 7.59
CA ASN A 204 1.81 31.51 8.49
C ASN A 204 2.21 31.46 9.98
N HIS A 205 3.21 30.65 10.32
CA HIS A 205 3.78 30.58 11.68
C HIS A 205 4.44 31.91 12.07
N TYR A 206 5.05 32.59 11.09
CA TYR A 206 5.65 33.91 11.29
C TYR A 206 4.62 35.01 11.58
N GLN A 207 3.47 35.01 10.90
CA GLN A 207 2.41 35.98 11.19
C GLN A 207 1.80 35.79 12.59
N PHE A 208 1.65 34.54 13.02
CA PHE A 208 1.19 34.27 14.38
C PHE A 208 2.23 34.66 15.43
N SER A 209 3.53 34.43 15.16
CA SER A 209 4.59 34.86 16.08
C SER A 209 4.61 36.37 16.28
N GLU A 210 4.38 37.16 15.23
CA GLU A 210 4.29 38.62 15.34
C GLU A 210 3.11 39.05 16.23
N LYS A 211 1.96 38.37 16.12
CA LYS A 211 0.79 38.63 16.98
C LYS A 211 1.07 38.29 18.45
N ILE A 212 1.73 37.16 18.72
CA ILE A 212 2.13 36.76 20.08
C ILE A 212 3.14 37.74 20.65
N GLU A 213 4.11 38.19 19.85
CA GLU A 213 5.08 39.19 20.28
C GLU A 213 4.40 40.52 20.64
N LEU A 214 3.41 40.94 19.85
CA LEU A 214 2.59 42.12 20.16
C LEU A 214 1.83 41.94 21.48
N ILE A 215 1.20 40.79 21.71
CA ILE A 215 0.52 40.49 22.99
C ILE A 215 1.52 40.58 24.14
N ASN A 216 2.68 39.92 24.05
CA ASN A 216 3.73 39.98 25.06
C ASN A 216 4.14 41.43 25.39
N ARG A 217 4.36 42.27 24.36
CA ARG A 217 4.72 43.69 24.56
C ARG A 217 3.63 44.47 25.28
N LEU A 218 2.36 44.25 24.91
CA LEU A 218 1.22 44.93 25.54
C LEU A 218 1.03 44.49 27.00
N VAL A 219 1.21 43.19 27.28
CA VAL A 219 1.15 42.65 28.65
C VAL A 219 2.28 43.22 29.51
N LEU A 220 3.51 43.28 29.01
CA LEU A 220 4.64 43.91 29.73
C LEU A 220 4.38 45.40 30.01
N SER A 221 3.75 46.11 29.08
CA SER A 221 3.34 47.51 29.28
C SER A 221 2.33 47.64 30.43
N ILE A 222 1.33 46.76 30.48
CA ILE A 222 0.34 46.69 31.58
C ILE A 222 1.05 46.44 32.92
N LEU A 223 1.99 45.49 32.97
CA LEU A 223 2.76 45.20 34.19
C LEU A 223 3.60 46.37 34.67
N SER A 224 4.36 47.00 33.78
CA SER A 224 5.18 48.16 34.15
C SER A 224 4.32 49.32 34.69
N THR A 225 3.08 49.46 34.19
CA THR A 225 2.11 50.45 34.68
C THR A 225 1.59 50.09 36.08
N LEU A 226 1.46 48.80 36.40
CA LEU A 226 1.08 48.33 37.74
C LEU A 226 2.22 48.50 38.75
N GLU A 227 3.45 48.12 38.37
CA GLU A 227 4.64 48.22 39.22
C GLU A 227 4.99 49.66 39.57
N SER A 228 4.81 50.59 38.62
CA SER A 228 4.99 52.02 38.86
C SER A 228 3.94 52.66 39.77
N LYS A 229 3.06 51.83 40.36
CA LYS A 229 1.87 52.19 41.13
C LYS A 229 0.94 53.03 40.27
N ALA A 230 -0.25 52.51 39.99
CA ALA A 230 -1.33 53.33 39.45
C ALA A 230 -1.79 54.33 40.55
N GLU A 231 -0.97 55.35 40.80
CA GLU A 231 -1.05 56.29 41.91
C GLU A 231 -2.29 57.19 41.84
N THR A 232 -2.93 57.25 40.67
CA THR A 232 -4.08 58.11 40.42
C THR A 232 -5.20 57.31 39.77
N LYS A 233 -6.45 57.70 40.07
CA LYS A 233 -7.66 57.16 39.44
C LYS A 233 -7.57 57.17 37.91
N GLU A 234 -7.06 58.25 37.34
CA GLU A 234 -6.84 58.40 35.89
C GLU A 234 -5.87 57.34 35.32
N LYS A 235 -4.77 57.04 36.01
CA LYS A 235 -3.83 55.97 35.61
C LYS A 235 -4.51 54.59 35.67
N THR A 236 -5.37 54.36 36.65
CA THR A 236 -6.11 53.09 36.78
C THR A 236 -7.19 52.92 35.71
N GLU A 237 -7.88 54.00 35.36
CA GLU A 237 -8.87 54.00 34.26
C GLU A 237 -8.21 53.79 32.89
N ASP A 238 -7.06 54.43 32.63
CA ASP A 238 -6.26 54.20 31.43
C ASP A 238 -5.75 52.75 31.35
N LEU A 239 -5.29 52.20 32.48
CA LEU A 239 -4.88 50.79 32.58
C LEU A 239 -6.05 49.84 32.27
N ALA A 240 -7.22 50.07 32.87
CA ALA A 240 -8.43 49.28 32.62
C ALA A 240 -8.83 49.32 31.13
N LYS A 241 -8.72 50.48 30.49
CA LYS A 241 -8.98 50.63 29.06
C LYS A 241 -7.98 49.81 28.21
N LYS A 242 -6.68 49.92 28.48
CA LYS A 242 -5.64 49.14 27.77
C LYS A 242 -5.86 47.63 27.88
N ILE A 243 -6.26 47.15 29.06
CA ILE A 243 -6.57 45.74 29.27
C ILE A 243 -7.79 45.32 28.44
N ASN A 244 -8.84 46.13 28.42
CA ASN A 244 -10.05 45.83 27.66
C ASN A 244 -9.79 45.81 26.15
N ASP A 245 -9.01 46.78 25.63
CA ASP A 245 -8.59 46.82 24.23
C ASP A 245 -7.79 45.56 23.84
N LEU A 246 -6.87 45.11 24.71
CA LEU A 246 -6.12 43.87 24.51
C LEU A 246 -7.01 42.62 24.54
N LEU A 247 -8.02 42.57 25.42
CA LEU A 247 -9.00 41.47 25.46
C LEU A 247 -9.83 41.38 24.18
N ILE A 248 -10.20 42.52 23.59
CA ILE A 248 -10.90 42.58 22.29
C ILE A 248 -9.97 42.06 21.19
N PHE A 249 -8.75 42.59 21.09
CA PHE A 249 -7.76 42.17 20.10
C PHE A 249 -7.48 40.66 20.15
N MET A 250 -7.29 40.09 21.34
CA MET A 250 -7.09 38.64 21.48
C MET A 250 -8.33 37.83 21.08
N THR A 251 -9.53 38.36 21.29
CA THR A 251 -10.76 37.70 20.85
C THR A 251 -10.85 37.69 19.32
N GLU A 252 -10.45 38.78 18.66
CA GLU A 252 -10.37 38.83 17.20
C GLU A 252 -9.34 37.85 16.63
N ILE A 253 -8.18 37.68 17.28
CA ILE A 253 -7.17 36.69 16.85
C ILE A 253 -7.76 35.27 16.83
N ILE A 254 -8.49 34.86 17.88
CA ILE A 254 -9.08 33.53 17.96
C ILE A 254 -10.10 33.29 16.84
N HIS A 255 -10.89 34.32 16.47
CA HIS A 255 -11.97 34.18 15.49
C HIS A 255 -11.50 34.35 14.03
N SER A 256 -10.42 35.11 13.80
CA SER A 256 -9.96 35.49 12.44
C SER A 256 -8.84 34.60 11.89
N ASP A 257 -8.10 33.91 12.76
CA ASP A 257 -6.87 33.24 12.34
C ASP A 257 -7.16 31.79 11.93
N GLU A 258 -7.02 31.52 10.62
CA GLU A 258 -7.15 30.19 10.02
C GLU A 258 -6.20 29.17 10.66
N SER A 259 -5.14 29.61 11.35
CA SER A 259 -4.28 28.69 12.08
C SER A 259 -4.99 27.94 13.22
N PHE A 260 -6.12 28.47 13.74
CA PHE A 260 -6.97 27.83 14.74
C PHE A 260 -8.16 27.03 14.17
N ASN A 261 -8.56 27.26 12.91
CA ASN A 261 -9.61 26.50 12.21
C ASN A 261 -9.01 25.32 11.44
#